data_AF-A0A924EUK1-F1
#
_entry.id   AF-A0A924EUK1-F1
#
_cell.length_a   1.000
_cell.length_b   1.000
_cell.length_c   1.000
_cell.angle_alpha   90.00
_cell.angle_beta   90.00
_cell.angle_gamma   90.00
#
_symmetry.space_group_name_H-M   'P 1'
#
loop_
_entity.id
_entity.type
_entity.pdbx_description
1 polymer ?
#
loop_
_entity_poly.entity_id
_entity_poly.type
_entity_poly.pdbx_seq_one_letter_code
_entity_poly.pdbx_strand_id
1 'polypeptide(L)'
;MGDPAAVARMPEQLDVFRAGDDGRVYTSWWHAGSEWASWRPIGGFFPAGAQVASVARTPNNLDLFVCGNDGRVYTSWWFNGADWSGINDNWRSIGGFFPVGAPVSSVARTGNNLDLFVCGNDGRVYTSWWQAGSDWSGINDNWRSIGGFFPPGAPVSVVARHPDHLDLFVCGNDGRVYTSWWHAGSDWSGINDNWRPIGGFFPPGVRVTAVARQAEQLDLFVCGNDGRVYTSWFHDGSDWSGINDNWRAIGGFFPPFAPVAPVARQPDHLDLFVRGNDNQIWSSWWHNGNEWSGINDNWFPVPPSIRLNFNMEMQTQSNWCWAAVSKSVAAYYDPATTWTQCSIADGEKSQTTCCTDGSSSACNAYGTLDTSLTRVGHLDHAVGGTVTNAEVVAQMRSGRPLGARTAWSGGGAHFVTIIGSFAGDMYAIDDPISGKSDVTEAAFKTAYLNSGTWTHTYYTR
;
A
#
# COMPACT_ATOMS: atom_id res chain seq x y z
N MET A 1 -13.39 -5.96 -3.39
CA MET A 1 -12.84 -4.63 -3.01
C MET A 1 -12.13 -4.04 -4.21
N GLY A 2 -12.15 -2.72 -4.39
CA GLY A 2 -11.46 -2.03 -5.49
C GLY A 2 -9.97 -1.82 -5.21
N ASP A 3 -9.21 -1.50 -6.27
CA ASP A 3 -7.79 -1.14 -6.15
C ASP A 3 -7.64 0.11 -5.26
N PRO A 4 -6.78 0.07 -4.23
CA PRO A 4 -6.57 1.23 -3.38
C PRO A 4 -5.83 2.34 -4.13
N ALA A 5 -6.19 3.59 -3.83
CA ALA A 5 -5.38 4.75 -4.17
C ALA A 5 -4.66 5.24 -2.92
N ALA A 6 -3.42 5.70 -3.10
CA ALA A 6 -2.60 6.22 -2.02
C ALA A 6 -2.04 7.58 -2.42
N VAL A 7 -1.93 8.48 -1.44
CA VAL A 7 -1.33 9.80 -1.63
C VAL A 7 -0.45 10.16 -0.44
N ALA A 8 0.72 10.71 -0.73
CA ALA A 8 1.54 11.38 0.27
C ALA A 8 1.23 12.87 0.23
N ARG A 9 0.81 13.43 1.36
CA ARG A 9 0.53 14.87 1.48
C ARG A 9 1.75 15.71 1.83
N MET A 10 2.65 15.09 2.58
CA MET A 10 3.92 15.62 3.02
C MET A 10 4.83 14.44 3.36
N PRO A 11 6.16 14.66 3.55
CA PRO A 11 7.04 13.60 4.02
C PRO A 11 6.48 12.93 5.27
N GLU A 12 6.66 11.61 5.37
CA GLU A 12 6.25 10.80 6.52
C GLU A 12 4.74 10.76 6.80
N GLN A 13 3.90 11.10 5.83
CA GLN A 13 2.45 10.96 5.92
C GLN A 13 1.85 10.33 4.67
N LEU A 14 1.01 9.32 4.87
CA LEU A 14 0.31 8.61 3.80
C LEU A 14 -1.18 8.51 4.12
N ASP A 15 -2.01 8.71 3.11
CA ASP A 15 -3.44 8.46 3.17
C ASP A 15 -3.79 7.46 2.06
N VAL A 16 -4.62 6.47 2.40
CA VAL A 16 -5.05 5.41 1.49
C VAL A 16 -6.57 5.37 1.44
N PHE A 17 -7.09 5.20 0.23
CA PHE A 17 -8.50 5.21 -0.11
C PHE A 17 -8.87 3.98 -0.89
N ARG A 18 -10.09 3.46 -0.70
CA ARG A 18 -10.63 2.38 -1.53
C ARG A 18 -12.15 2.37 -1.53
N ALA A 19 -12.74 1.88 -2.62
CA ALA A 19 -14.14 1.49 -2.62
C ALA A 19 -14.30 0.07 -2.05
N GLY A 20 -15.18 -0.06 -1.06
CA GLY A 20 -15.61 -1.33 -0.50
C GLY A 20 -16.56 -2.10 -1.43
N ASP A 21 -16.80 -3.36 -1.12
CA ASP A 21 -17.81 -4.18 -1.81
C ASP A 21 -19.25 -3.76 -1.47
N ASP A 22 -19.43 -2.95 -0.41
CA ASP A 22 -20.68 -2.31 -0.04
C ASP A 22 -20.95 -0.99 -0.78
N GLY A 23 -20.06 -0.61 -1.70
CA GLY A 23 -20.16 0.63 -2.49
C GLY A 23 -19.70 1.90 -1.77
N ARG A 24 -19.27 1.82 -0.49
CA ARG A 24 -18.74 2.99 0.24
C ARG A 24 -17.27 3.21 -0.05
N VAL A 25 -16.85 4.48 -0.01
CA VAL A 25 -15.42 4.82 0.01
C VAL A 25 -14.93 4.81 1.45
N TYR A 26 -13.76 4.23 1.68
CA TYR A 26 -13.09 4.17 2.97
C TYR A 26 -11.75 4.88 2.92
N THR A 27 -11.30 5.36 4.08
CA THR A 27 -9.95 5.89 4.29
C THR A 27 -9.25 5.24 5.48
N SER A 28 -7.93 5.12 5.36
CA SER A 28 -6.99 4.87 6.44
C SER A 28 -5.76 5.74 6.18
N TRP A 29 -5.07 6.16 7.24
CA TRP A 29 -3.92 7.04 7.12
C TRP A 29 -2.85 6.64 8.13
N TRP A 30 -1.64 7.08 7.85
CA TRP A 30 -0.45 6.83 8.65
C TRP A 30 0.42 8.06 8.70
N HIS A 31 1.12 8.22 9.82
CA HIS A 31 2.22 9.16 9.98
C HIS A 31 3.38 8.51 10.73
N ALA A 32 4.61 8.98 10.51
CA ALA A 32 5.77 8.44 11.22
C ALA A 32 5.59 8.44 12.74
N GLY A 33 6.02 7.35 13.37
CA GLY A 33 5.87 7.13 14.81
C GLY A 33 4.50 6.62 15.26
N SER A 34 3.57 6.37 14.34
CA SER A 34 2.22 5.84 14.67
C SER A 34 1.91 4.50 13.99
N GLU A 35 0.93 3.79 14.54
CA GLU A 35 0.24 2.71 13.83
C GLU A 35 -0.76 3.30 12.80
N TRP A 36 -1.10 2.53 11.77
CA TRP A 36 -2.13 2.93 10.81
C TRP A 36 -3.48 3.15 11.51
N ALA A 37 -4.18 4.21 11.14
CA ALA A 37 -5.55 4.42 11.59
C ALA A 37 -6.46 3.28 11.06
N SER A 38 -7.39 2.83 11.90
CA SER A 38 -8.42 1.88 11.47
C SER A 38 -9.22 2.43 10.29
N TRP A 39 -9.53 1.56 9.33
CA TRP A 39 -10.37 1.92 8.18
C TRP A 39 -11.72 2.47 8.65
N ARG A 40 -12.10 3.64 8.13
CA ARG A 40 -13.40 4.25 8.38
C ARG A 40 -14.08 4.71 7.08
N PRO A 41 -15.42 4.68 6.99
CA PRO A 41 -16.13 5.12 5.80
C PRO A 41 -16.12 6.65 5.66
N ILE A 42 -15.98 7.13 4.43
CA ILE A 42 -16.25 8.50 3.99
C ILE A 42 -17.68 8.60 3.42
N GLY A 43 -18.39 7.46 3.27
CA GLY A 43 -19.73 7.38 2.70
C GLY A 43 -19.73 7.18 1.19
N GLY A 44 -20.89 7.41 0.58
CA GLY A 44 -21.16 7.22 -0.85
C GLY A 44 -21.77 5.86 -1.16
N PHE A 45 -22.38 5.75 -2.35
CA PHE A 45 -22.91 4.50 -2.90
C PHE A 45 -22.49 4.38 -4.36
N PHE A 46 -21.29 3.85 -4.55
CA PHE A 46 -20.60 3.72 -5.84
C PHE A 46 -20.58 2.27 -6.31
N PRO A 47 -20.24 2.00 -7.58
CA PRO A 47 -20.07 0.63 -8.05
C PRO A 47 -19.08 -0.14 -7.18
N ALA A 48 -19.40 -1.40 -6.87
CA ALA A 48 -18.52 -2.24 -6.07
C ALA A 48 -17.15 -2.37 -6.75
N GLY A 49 -16.10 -2.01 -6.01
CA GLY A 49 -14.72 -2.02 -6.52
C GLY A 49 -14.36 -0.90 -7.49
N ALA A 50 -15.17 0.16 -7.62
CA ALA A 50 -14.83 1.33 -8.40
C ALA A 50 -13.46 1.91 -8.00
N GLN A 51 -12.71 2.40 -8.99
CA GLN A 51 -11.46 3.09 -8.71
C GLN A 51 -11.75 4.44 -8.04
N VAL A 52 -11.08 4.70 -6.92
CA VAL A 52 -11.06 6.02 -6.30
C VAL A 52 -9.83 6.76 -6.81
N ALA A 53 -10.00 7.91 -7.45
CA ALA A 53 -8.89 8.82 -7.70
C ALA A 53 -8.65 9.66 -6.45
N SER A 54 -7.39 9.87 -6.08
CA SER A 54 -7.02 10.69 -4.93
C SER A 54 -5.89 11.64 -5.29
N VAL A 55 -5.98 12.88 -4.82
CA VAL A 55 -4.94 13.89 -5.03
C VAL A 55 -4.75 14.76 -3.79
N ALA A 56 -3.51 15.10 -3.50
CA ALA A 56 -3.15 16.10 -2.50
C ALA A 56 -2.83 17.41 -3.21
N ARG A 57 -3.59 18.46 -2.90
CA ARG A 57 -3.31 19.81 -3.40
C ARG A 57 -2.27 20.53 -2.55
N THR A 58 -2.35 20.32 -1.24
CA THR A 58 -1.45 20.86 -0.23
C THR A 58 -1.32 19.82 0.89
N PRO A 59 -0.38 19.99 1.83
CA PRO A 59 -0.33 19.14 3.02
C PRO A 59 -1.64 19.08 3.84
N ASN A 60 -2.48 20.10 3.69
CA ASN A 60 -3.73 20.28 4.43
C ASN A 60 -4.99 20.11 3.57
N ASN A 61 -4.87 19.60 2.34
CA ASN A 61 -6.01 19.46 1.43
C ASN A 61 -5.91 18.20 0.57
N LEU A 62 -6.97 17.40 0.60
CA LEU A 62 -7.15 16.23 -0.27
C LEU A 62 -8.47 16.32 -1.01
N ASP A 63 -8.50 15.73 -2.19
CA ASP A 63 -9.71 15.58 -2.98
C ASP A 63 -9.77 14.16 -3.54
N LEU A 64 -10.95 13.57 -3.49
CA LEU A 64 -11.26 12.24 -4.02
C LEU A 64 -12.28 12.35 -5.14
N PHE A 65 -12.17 11.44 -6.12
CA PHE A 65 -13.08 11.37 -7.25
C PHE A 65 -13.47 9.94 -7.58
N VAL A 66 -14.75 9.72 -7.90
CA VAL A 66 -15.28 8.41 -8.28
C VAL A 66 -16.35 8.58 -9.36
N CYS A 67 -16.35 7.74 -10.38
CA CYS A 67 -17.47 7.63 -11.33
C CYS A 67 -18.56 6.71 -10.75
N GLY A 68 -19.77 7.24 -10.61
CA GLY A 68 -20.87 6.61 -9.90
C GLY A 68 -21.70 5.62 -10.72
N ASN A 69 -22.71 5.06 -10.06
CA ASN A 69 -23.65 4.10 -10.64
C ASN A 69 -24.52 4.71 -11.76
N ASP A 70 -24.62 6.04 -11.82
CA ASP A 70 -25.35 6.80 -12.84
C ASP A 70 -24.44 7.35 -13.95
N GLY A 71 -23.15 7.00 -13.93
CA GLY A 71 -22.15 7.50 -14.88
C GLY A 71 -21.65 8.92 -14.60
N ARG A 72 -22.12 9.60 -13.54
CA ARG A 72 -21.59 10.91 -13.14
C ARG A 72 -20.31 10.79 -12.35
N VAL A 73 -19.45 11.79 -12.44
CA VAL A 73 -18.28 11.91 -11.56
C VAL A 73 -18.70 12.63 -10.28
N TYR A 74 -18.27 12.11 -9.14
CA TYR A 74 -18.50 12.68 -7.81
C TYR A 74 -17.19 13.05 -7.15
N THR A 75 -17.23 14.03 -6.25
CA THR A 75 -16.10 14.45 -5.42
C THR A 75 -16.45 14.52 -3.93
N SER A 76 -15.43 14.25 -3.11
CA SER A 76 -15.37 14.53 -1.68
C SER A 76 -14.01 15.12 -1.38
N TRP A 77 -13.94 16.12 -0.51
CA TRP A 77 -12.70 16.80 -0.17
C TRP A 77 -12.52 16.85 1.34
N TRP A 78 -11.26 16.90 1.75
CA TRP A 78 -10.84 17.04 3.13
C TRP A 78 -9.95 18.27 3.28
N PHE A 79 -10.07 18.94 4.41
CA PHE A 79 -9.15 19.98 4.83
C PHE A 79 -8.86 19.88 6.32
N ASN A 80 -7.66 20.31 6.71
CA ASN A 80 -7.29 20.32 8.12
C ASN A 80 -8.25 21.20 8.94
N GLY A 81 -8.82 20.64 10.01
CA GLY A 81 -9.84 21.28 10.84
C GLY A 81 -11.29 20.90 10.49
N ALA A 82 -11.53 20.11 9.45
CA ALA A 82 -12.83 19.50 9.18
C ALA A 82 -12.68 18.03 8.76
N ASP A 83 -13.80 17.31 8.78
CA ASP A 83 -13.86 15.97 8.21
C ASP A 83 -14.20 16.03 6.71
N TRP A 84 -14.19 14.88 6.04
CA TRP A 84 -14.52 14.73 4.63
C TRP A 84 -15.93 15.27 4.31
N SER A 85 -16.05 16.05 3.24
CA SER A 85 -17.34 16.62 2.80
C SER A 85 -18.38 15.57 2.41
N GLY A 86 -17.93 14.39 1.97
CA GLY A 86 -18.80 13.27 1.54
C GLY A 86 -19.42 12.45 2.67
N ILE A 87 -19.09 12.69 3.95
CA ILE A 87 -19.64 11.93 5.08
C ILE A 87 -21.16 12.01 5.11
N ASN A 88 -21.79 10.92 5.59
CA ASN A 88 -23.23 10.72 5.53
C ASN A 88 -23.77 10.76 4.09
N ASP A 89 -23.01 10.16 3.17
CA ASP A 89 -23.36 9.99 1.76
C ASP A 89 -23.59 11.31 0.99
N ASN A 90 -22.95 12.40 1.44
CA ASN A 90 -23.06 13.75 0.86
C ASN A 90 -22.02 14.05 -0.24
N TRP A 91 -21.65 13.02 -1.02
CA TRP A 91 -20.73 13.21 -2.14
C TRP A 91 -21.32 14.14 -3.19
N ARG A 92 -20.51 15.09 -3.67
CA ARG A 92 -20.97 16.13 -4.59
C ARG A 92 -20.77 15.70 -6.03
N SER A 93 -21.82 15.75 -6.85
CA SER A 93 -21.69 15.49 -8.29
C SER A 93 -20.99 16.64 -9.01
N ILE A 94 -20.06 16.30 -9.91
CA ILE A 94 -19.44 17.19 -10.92
C ILE A 94 -20.10 16.98 -12.29
N GLY A 95 -21.17 16.16 -12.38
CA GLY A 95 -21.87 15.85 -13.62
C GLY A 95 -21.13 14.87 -14.53
N GLY A 96 -21.57 14.82 -15.80
CA GLY A 96 -21.08 13.95 -16.86
C GLY A 96 -21.92 12.69 -17.06
N PHE A 97 -21.74 12.01 -18.20
CA PHE A 97 -22.39 10.73 -18.50
C PHE A 97 -21.36 9.76 -19.09
N PHE A 98 -20.61 9.13 -18.20
CA PHE A 98 -19.51 8.22 -18.53
C PHE A 98 -19.90 6.76 -18.31
N PRO A 99 -19.11 5.79 -18.79
CA PRO A 99 -19.33 4.39 -18.44
C PRO A 99 -19.35 4.23 -16.91
N VAL A 100 -20.27 3.41 -16.40
CA VAL A 100 -20.43 3.21 -14.95
C VAL A 100 -19.12 2.71 -14.34
N GLY A 101 -18.63 3.40 -13.31
CA GLY A 101 -17.38 3.04 -12.63
C GLY A 101 -16.12 3.29 -13.46
N ALA A 102 -16.20 4.06 -14.56
CA ALA A 102 -15.03 4.41 -15.37
C ALA A 102 -13.91 5.02 -14.51
N PRO A 103 -12.64 4.65 -14.74
CA PRO A 103 -11.48 5.28 -14.13
C PRO A 103 -11.51 6.80 -14.32
N VAL A 104 -11.52 7.53 -13.20
CA VAL A 104 -11.28 8.97 -13.18
C VAL A 104 -9.81 9.18 -12.86
N SER A 105 -9.14 10.03 -13.63
CA SER A 105 -7.78 10.46 -13.32
C SER A 105 -7.78 11.90 -12.86
N SER A 106 -6.98 12.17 -11.84
CA SER A 106 -6.92 13.47 -11.17
C SER A 106 -5.47 13.94 -11.02
N VAL A 107 -5.23 15.21 -11.26
CA VAL A 107 -3.93 15.86 -11.02
C VAL A 107 -4.13 17.22 -10.36
N ALA A 108 -3.22 17.57 -9.45
CA ALA A 108 -3.11 18.92 -8.90
C ALA A 108 -1.94 19.62 -9.56
N ARG A 109 -2.22 20.72 -10.26
CA ARG A 109 -1.17 21.57 -10.85
C ARG A 109 -0.58 22.53 -9.82
N THR A 110 -1.42 22.99 -8.90
CA THR A 110 -1.06 23.84 -7.76
C THR A 110 -1.99 23.52 -6.58
N GLY A 111 -1.77 24.17 -5.43
CA GLY A 111 -2.73 24.12 -4.31
C GLY A 111 -4.14 24.63 -4.65
N ASN A 112 -4.27 25.38 -5.75
CA ASN A 112 -5.48 26.07 -6.17
C ASN A 112 -6.02 25.60 -7.53
N ASN A 113 -5.47 24.53 -8.11
CA ASN A 113 -5.85 24.04 -9.43
C ASN A 113 -5.88 22.51 -9.47
N LEU A 114 -7.00 21.97 -9.97
CA LEU A 114 -7.17 20.54 -10.23
C LEU A 114 -7.71 20.32 -11.63
N ASP A 115 -7.36 19.18 -12.22
CA ASP A 115 -7.86 18.74 -13.51
C ASP A 115 -8.23 17.26 -13.43
N LEU A 116 -9.38 16.92 -14.00
CA LEU A 116 -9.92 15.56 -14.08
C LEU A 116 -10.01 15.10 -15.52
N PHE A 117 -9.85 13.80 -15.73
CA PHE A 117 -9.93 13.16 -17.04
C PHE A 117 -10.68 11.83 -16.98
N VAL A 118 -11.56 11.60 -17.95
CA VAL A 118 -12.33 10.35 -18.09
C VAL A 118 -12.51 10.02 -19.57
N CYS A 119 -12.37 8.75 -19.95
CA CYS A 119 -12.74 8.28 -21.29
C CYS A 119 -14.25 7.94 -21.32
N GLY A 120 -15.00 8.61 -22.20
CA GLY A 120 -16.45 8.54 -22.27
C GLY A 120 -17.01 7.34 -23.03
N ASN A 121 -18.34 7.25 -23.04
CA ASN A 121 -19.09 6.20 -23.72
C ASN A 121 -18.87 6.19 -25.25
N ASP A 122 -18.49 7.34 -25.81
CA ASP A 122 -18.20 7.52 -27.24
C ASP A 122 -16.70 7.31 -27.58
N GLY A 123 -15.89 6.92 -26.59
CA GLY A 123 -14.45 6.72 -26.75
C GLY A 123 -13.62 8.01 -26.73
N ARG A 124 -14.23 9.19 -26.56
CA ARG A 124 -13.48 10.45 -26.42
C ARG A 124 -13.00 10.63 -25.00
N VAL A 125 -11.86 11.31 -24.84
CA VAL A 125 -11.39 11.77 -23.52
C VAL A 125 -12.06 13.10 -23.20
N TYR A 126 -12.56 13.24 -21.98
CA TYR A 126 -13.17 14.46 -21.46
C TYR A 126 -12.37 15.00 -20.28
N THR A 127 -12.44 16.32 -20.07
CA THR A 127 -11.87 17.00 -18.93
C THR A 127 -12.86 17.92 -18.21
N SER A 128 -12.65 18.05 -16.91
CA SER A 128 -13.25 19.06 -16.03
C SER A 128 -12.15 19.59 -15.13
N TRP A 129 -12.13 20.89 -14.87
CA TRP A 129 -11.09 21.52 -14.06
C TRP A 129 -11.72 22.39 -12.98
N TRP A 130 -10.98 22.55 -11.90
CA TRP A 130 -11.32 23.41 -10.78
C TRP A 130 -10.22 24.43 -10.53
N GLN A 131 -10.65 25.65 -10.20
CA GLN A 131 -9.76 26.73 -9.80
C GLN A 131 -10.34 27.39 -8.55
N ALA A 132 -9.49 27.72 -7.58
CA ALA A 132 -9.93 28.41 -6.37
C ALA A 132 -10.72 29.68 -6.71
N GLY A 133 -11.91 29.84 -6.11
CA GLY A 133 -12.84 30.94 -6.40
C GLY A 133 -13.83 30.66 -7.54
N SER A 134 -13.71 29.53 -8.23
CA SER A 134 -14.67 29.04 -9.21
C SER A 134 -15.16 27.64 -8.84
N ASP A 135 -16.29 27.25 -9.43
CA ASP A 135 -16.76 25.87 -9.37
C ASP A 135 -16.08 25.01 -10.45
N TRP A 136 -16.29 23.70 -10.40
CA TRP A 136 -15.84 22.77 -11.45
C TRP A 136 -16.47 23.12 -12.79
N SER A 137 -15.66 23.13 -13.85
CA SER A 137 -16.15 23.44 -15.21
C SER A 137 -17.17 22.44 -15.76
N GLY A 138 -17.12 21.19 -15.29
CA GLY A 138 -18.01 20.11 -15.72
C GLY A 138 -19.40 20.10 -15.08
N ILE A 139 -19.69 20.98 -14.10
CA ILE A 139 -21.00 21.05 -13.43
C ILE A 139 -22.12 21.24 -14.45
N ASN A 140 -23.28 20.62 -14.17
CA ASN A 140 -24.42 20.53 -15.09
C ASN A 140 -24.06 19.81 -16.40
N ASP A 141 -23.27 18.75 -16.30
CA ASP A 141 -22.90 17.86 -17.40
C ASP A 141 -22.11 18.56 -18.53
N ASN A 142 -21.40 19.66 -18.21
CA ASN A 142 -20.62 20.49 -19.15
C ASN A 142 -19.15 20.04 -19.30
N TRP A 143 -18.90 18.74 -19.25
CA TRP A 143 -17.55 18.21 -19.42
C TRP A 143 -17.03 18.48 -20.84
N ARG A 144 -15.78 18.92 -20.95
CA ARG A 144 -15.19 19.34 -22.22
C ARG A 144 -14.48 18.17 -22.89
N SER A 145 -14.80 17.89 -24.15
CA SER A 145 -14.06 16.87 -24.91
C SER A 145 -12.67 17.36 -25.34
N ILE A 146 -11.68 16.48 -25.20
CA ILE A 146 -10.31 16.60 -25.75
C ILE A 146 -10.17 15.73 -27.02
N GLY A 147 -11.27 15.16 -27.53
CA GLY A 147 -11.27 14.28 -28.70
C GLY A 147 -10.69 12.88 -28.43
N GLY A 148 -10.39 12.18 -29.52
CA GLY A 148 -9.84 10.82 -29.54
C GLY A 148 -10.89 9.75 -29.84
N PHE A 149 -10.43 8.53 -30.13
CA PHE A 149 -11.29 7.37 -30.35
C PHE A 149 -10.67 6.14 -29.68
N PHE A 150 -10.93 6.00 -28.38
CA PHE A 150 -10.37 4.97 -27.51
C PHE A 150 -11.45 3.98 -27.07
N PRO A 151 -11.08 2.82 -26.49
CA PRO A 151 -12.07 1.93 -25.90
C PRO A 151 -12.88 2.68 -24.82
N PRO A 152 -14.22 2.59 -24.82
CA PRO A 152 -15.05 3.28 -23.82
C PRO A 152 -14.62 2.94 -22.39
N GLY A 153 -14.37 3.95 -21.57
CA GLY A 153 -13.92 3.78 -20.18
C GLY A 153 -12.46 3.35 -20.04
N ALA A 154 -11.65 3.43 -21.10
CA ALA A 154 -10.22 3.17 -21.02
C ALA A 154 -9.55 4.08 -19.95
N PRO A 155 -8.63 3.55 -19.13
CA PRO A 155 -7.87 4.36 -18.18
C PRO A 155 -7.04 5.42 -18.91
N VAL A 156 -7.19 6.68 -18.49
CA VAL A 156 -6.36 7.80 -18.95
C VAL A 156 -5.33 8.08 -17.87
N SER A 157 -4.03 8.03 -18.16
CA SER A 157 -3.03 8.51 -17.20
C SER A 157 -2.75 9.99 -17.40
N VAL A 158 -2.46 10.71 -16.32
CA VAL A 158 -2.10 12.13 -16.34
C VAL A 158 -0.89 12.39 -15.46
N VAL A 159 0.00 13.26 -15.94
CA VAL A 159 1.10 13.84 -15.15
C VAL A 159 1.18 15.34 -15.39
N ALA A 160 1.59 16.08 -14.36
CA ALA A 160 1.97 17.48 -14.49
C ALA A 160 3.49 17.58 -14.52
N ARG A 161 4.07 18.15 -15.59
CA ARG A 161 5.52 18.42 -15.65
C ARG A 161 5.89 19.64 -14.81
N HIS A 162 5.01 20.63 -14.87
CA HIS A 162 5.01 21.88 -14.12
C HIS A 162 3.56 22.35 -13.98
N PRO A 163 3.27 23.38 -13.15
CA PRO A 163 1.91 23.88 -12.95
C PRO A 163 1.15 24.30 -14.22
N ASP A 164 1.88 24.56 -15.31
CA ASP A 164 1.37 25.05 -16.58
C ASP A 164 1.48 24.03 -17.72
N HIS A 165 1.71 22.74 -17.41
CA HIS A 165 1.80 21.68 -18.41
C HIS A 165 1.31 20.34 -17.90
N LEU A 166 0.40 19.74 -18.65
CA LEU A 166 -0.13 18.40 -18.42
C LEU A 166 0.10 17.51 -19.65
N ASP A 167 0.37 16.23 -19.39
CA ASP A 167 0.39 15.18 -20.42
C ASP A 167 -0.57 14.07 -20.06
N LEU A 168 -1.32 13.63 -21.06
CA LEU A 168 -2.24 12.51 -20.98
C LEU A 168 -1.73 11.33 -21.80
N PHE A 169 -2.04 10.13 -21.34
CA PHE A 169 -1.69 8.88 -22.01
C PHE A 169 -2.85 7.89 -21.98
N VAL A 170 -3.16 7.27 -23.13
CA VAL A 170 -4.23 6.27 -23.28
C VAL A 170 -3.78 5.17 -24.24
N CYS A 171 -4.07 3.91 -23.95
CA CYS A 171 -3.91 2.82 -24.91
C CYS A 171 -5.16 2.71 -25.81
N GLY A 172 -4.98 2.83 -27.12
CA GLY A 172 -6.05 2.88 -28.09
C GLY A 172 -6.60 1.53 -28.53
N ASN A 173 -7.63 1.59 -29.38
CA ASN A 173 -8.31 0.42 -29.95
C ASN A 173 -7.37 -0.45 -30.80
N ASP A 174 -6.30 0.13 -31.35
CA ASP A 174 -5.27 -0.54 -32.14
C ASP A 174 -4.09 -1.06 -31.30
N GLY A 175 -4.15 -0.91 -29.97
CA GLY A 175 -3.09 -1.30 -29.04
C GLY A 175 -1.93 -0.31 -28.92
N ARG A 176 -1.91 0.80 -29.67
CA ARG A 176 -0.88 1.84 -29.52
C ARG A 176 -1.16 2.71 -28.31
N VAL A 177 -0.10 3.22 -27.70
CA VAL A 177 -0.19 4.29 -26.72
C VAL A 177 -0.23 5.63 -27.44
N TYR A 178 -1.16 6.48 -27.05
CA TYR A 178 -1.33 7.84 -27.55
C TYR A 178 -1.09 8.86 -26.45
N THR A 179 -0.68 10.06 -26.84
CA THR A 179 -0.54 11.21 -25.96
C THR A 179 -1.24 12.46 -26.48
N SER A 180 -1.71 13.28 -25.55
CA SER A 180 -2.16 14.66 -25.76
C SER A 180 -1.63 15.49 -24.60
N TRP A 181 -1.23 16.72 -24.88
CA TRP A 181 -0.65 17.62 -23.89
C TRP A 181 -1.36 18.97 -23.90
N TRP A 182 -1.29 19.65 -22.77
CA TRP A 182 -1.80 21.00 -22.58
C TRP A 182 -0.70 21.86 -21.99
N HIS A 183 -0.64 23.12 -22.43
CA HIS A 183 0.15 24.14 -21.77
C HIS A 183 -0.64 25.43 -21.64
N ALA A 184 -0.35 26.20 -20.59
CA ALA A 184 -1.00 27.49 -20.37
C ALA A 184 -0.85 28.41 -21.59
N GLY A 185 -1.97 29.00 -22.04
CA GLY A 185 -2.02 29.85 -23.23
C GLY A 185 -2.39 29.12 -24.53
N SER A 186 -2.42 27.79 -24.52
CA SER A 186 -2.90 26.97 -25.65
C SER A 186 -3.99 25.99 -25.24
N ASP A 187 -4.67 25.46 -26.23
CA ASP A 187 -5.59 24.35 -26.04
C ASP A 187 -4.84 23.01 -26.00
N TRP A 188 -5.57 21.94 -25.66
CA TRP A 188 -5.07 20.56 -25.74
C TRP A 188 -4.69 20.19 -27.17
N SER A 189 -3.54 19.53 -27.34
CA SER A 189 -3.07 19.10 -28.66
C SER A 189 -3.96 18.06 -29.33
N GLY A 190 -4.72 17.28 -28.55
CA GLY A 190 -5.64 16.23 -29.00
C GLY A 190 -6.99 16.72 -29.53
N ILE A 191 -7.31 18.02 -29.41
CA ILE A 191 -8.58 18.58 -29.92
C ILE A 191 -8.74 18.26 -31.41
N ASN A 192 -9.99 18.02 -31.83
CA ASN A 192 -10.34 17.52 -33.17
C ASN A 192 -9.73 16.15 -33.47
N ASP A 193 -9.71 15.27 -32.47
CA ASP A 193 -9.24 13.88 -32.56
C ASP A 193 -7.76 13.75 -32.98
N ASN A 194 -6.95 14.77 -32.70
CA ASN A 194 -5.53 14.89 -33.09
C ASN A 194 -4.56 14.32 -32.03
N TRP A 195 -4.91 13.19 -31.44
CA TRP A 195 -4.04 12.51 -30.47
C TRP A 195 -2.82 11.92 -31.15
N ARG A 196 -1.63 12.14 -30.57
CA ARG A 196 -0.35 11.73 -31.17
C ARG A 196 0.01 10.31 -30.74
N PRO A 197 0.29 9.37 -31.68
CA PRO A 197 0.77 8.04 -31.29
C PRO A 197 2.21 8.10 -30.79
N ILE A 198 2.46 7.47 -29.64
CA ILE A 198 3.81 7.12 -29.18
C ILE A 198 4.21 5.75 -29.77
N GLY A 199 3.24 4.87 -30.05
CA GLY A 199 3.48 3.55 -30.65
C GLY A 199 3.25 2.40 -29.68
N GLY A 200 3.74 1.21 -30.05
CA GLY A 200 3.61 -0.04 -29.29
C GLY A 200 2.40 -0.89 -29.72
N PHE A 201 2.35 -2.14 -29.27
CA PHE A 201 1.25 -3.08 -29.57
C PHE A 201 0.83 -3.81 -28.30
N PHE A 202 0.04 -3.11 -27.49
CA PHE A 202 -0.41 -3.57 -26.18
C PHE A 202 -1.86 -4.03 -26.24
N PRO A 203 -2.37 -4.70 -25.20
CA PRO A 203 -3.78 -5.03 -25.14
C PRO A 203 -4.65 -3.76 -25.23
N PRO A 204 -5.67 -3.68 -26.11
CA PRO A 204 -6.47 -2.47 -26.26
C PRO A 204 -7.09 -2.00 -24.94
N GLY A 205 -6.94 -0.71 -24.63
CA GLY A 205 -7.48 -0.12 -23.39
C GLY A 205 -6.74 -0.53 -22.11
N VAL A 206 -5.57 -1.19 -22.21
CA VAL A 206 -4.76 -1.47 -21.03
C VAL A 206 -4.33 -0.18 -20.33
N ARG A 207 -4.22 -0.23 -19.01
CA ARG A 207 -3.67 0.88 -18.22
C ARG A 207 -2.21 1.10 -18.59
N VAL A 208 -1.91 2.27 -19.15
CA VAL A 208 -0.57 2.84 -19.21
C VAL A 208 -0.40 3.70 -17.98
N THR A 209 0.61 3.48 -17.16
CA THR A 209 0.88 4.33 -15.99
C THR A 209 2.04 5.26 -16.30
N ALA A 210 1.84 6.56 -16.03
CA ALA A 210 2.85 7.58 -16.22
C ALA A 210 3.41 8.05 -14.87
N VAL A 211 4.71 8.34 -14.82
CA VAL A 211 5.37 8.98 -13.68
C VAL A 211 6.27 10.10 -14.18
N ALA A 212 6.22 11.25 -13.50
CA ALA A 212 7.23 12.29 -13.64
C ALA A 212 8.28 12.05 -12.56
N ARG A 213 9.49 11.66 -12.96
CA ARG A 213 10.58 11.47 -12.00
C ARG A 213 11.24 12.79 -11.62
N GLN A 214 11.31 13.72 -12.56
CA GLN A 214 11.55 15.14 -12.31
C GLN A 214 10.84 15.99 -13.36
N ALA A 215 10.92 17.31 -13.22
CA ALA A 215 10.40 18.23 -14.23
C ALA A 215 10.97 17.87 -15.62
N GLU A 216 10.10 17.81 -16.62
CA GLU A 216 10.44 17.46 -18.02
C GLU A 216 11.05 16.06 -18.24
N GLN A 217 10.91 15.15 -17.28
CA GLN A 217 11.36 13.77 -17.44
C GLN A 217 10.27 12.80 -17.02
N LEU A 218 9.68 12.16 -18.02
CA LEU A 218 8.52 11.30 -17.89
C LEU A 218 8.86 9.88 -18.30
N ASP A 219 8.27 8.93 -17.60
CA ASP A 219 8.38 7.51 -17.90
C ASP A 219 6.99 6.89 -17.92
N LEU A 220 6.72 6.08 -18.94
CA LEU A 220 5.50 5.31 -19.13
C LEU A 220 5.79 3.84 -18.89
N PHE A 221 4.84 3.14 -18.28
CA PHE A 221 4.91 1.71 -18.04
C PHE A 221 3.60 1.03 -18.42
N VAL A 222 3.72 -0.14 -19.05
CA VAL A 222 2.57 -0.95 -19.49
C VAL A 222 2.93 -2.43 -19.47
N CYS A 223 1.98 -3.28 -19.04
CA CYS A 223 2.12 -4.73 -19.15
C CYS A 223 1.54 -5.20 -20.50
N GLY A 224 2.36 -5.86 -21.32
CA GLY A 224 2.02 -6.30 -22.67
C GLY A 224 1.21 -7.59 -22.73
N ASN A 225 0.79 -7.95 -23.95
CA ASN A 225 0.07 -9.19 -24.23
C ASN A 225 0.88 -10.46 -23.87
N ASP A 226 2.21 -10.34 -23.86
CA ASP A 226 3.15 -11.41 -23.55
C ASP A 226 3.50 -11.49 -22.05
N GLY A 227 2.85 -10.65 -21.22
CA GLY A 227 3.09 -10.58 -19.77
C GLY A 227 4.35 -9.79 -19.38
N ARG A 228 5.12 -9.25 -20.32
CA ARG A 228 6.29 -8.40 -20.00
C ARG A 228 5.87 -6.99 -19.66
N VAL A 229 6.63 -6.35 -18.78
CA VAL A 229 6.53 -4.91 -18.57
C VAL A 229 7.39 -4.19 -19.61
N TYR A 230 6.83 -3.15 -20.23
CA TYR A 230 7.50 -2.27 -21.17
C TYR A 230 7.57 -0.85 -20.64
N THR A 231 8.59 -0.12 -21.08
CA THR A 231 8.75 1.30 -20.81
C THR A 231 9.00 2.11 -22.07
N SER A 232 8.53 3.35 -22.04
CA SER A 232 8.96 4.44 -22.93
C SER A 232 9.15 5.69 -22.08
N TRP A 233 10.16 6.50 -22.40
CA TRP A 233 10.51 7.68 -21.64
C TRP A 233 10.65 8.90 -22.54
N PHE A 234 10.45 10.06 -21.94
CA PHE A 234 10.59 11.37 -22.55
C PHE A 234 11.55 12.23 -21.73
N HIS A 235 12.33 13.04 -22.43
CA HIS A 235 13.18 14.08 -21.86
C HIS A 235 13.14 15.30 -22.77
N ASP A 236 13.17 16.49 -22.20
CA ASP A 236 13.18 17.72 -23.00
C ASP A 236 14.34 17.75 -24.01
N GLY A 237 14.06 18.27 -25.20
CA GLY A 237 14.96 18.24 -26.35
C GLY A 237 15.02 16.90 -27.10
N SER A 238 14.26 15.90 -26.69
CA SER A 238 14.10 14.61 -27.40
C SER A 238 12.63 14.27 -27.65
N ASP A 239 12.40 13.27 -28.48
CA ASP A 239 11.07 12.67 -28.63
C ASP A 239 10.92 11.44 -27.72
N TRP A 240 9.70 10.91 -27.59
CA TRP A 240 9.46 9.67 -26.86
C TRP A 240 10.30 8.52 -27.40
N SER A 241 10.96 7.78 -26.51
CA SER A 241 11.82 6.64 -26.89
C SER A 241 11.05 5.52 -27.61
N GLY A 242 9.73 5.45 -27.40
CA GLY A 242 8.85 4.41 -27.94
C GLY A 242 8.33 4.68 -29.35
N ILE A 243 8.61 5.86 -29.92
CA ILE A 243 8.19 6.24 -31.28
C ILE A 243 8.63 5.18 -32.30
N ASN A 244 7.76 4.93 -33.28
CA ASN A 244 7.89 3.85 -34.26
C ASN A 244 7.92 2.45 -33.61
N ASP A 245 7.08 2.26 -32.59
CA ASP A 245 6.87 0.98 -31.91
C ASP A 245 8.13 0.44 -31.19
N ASN A 246 9.08 1.32 -30.84
CA ASN A 246 10.36 1.00 -30.18
C ASN A 246 10.28 0.96 -28.64
N TRP A 247 9.18 0.43 -28.10
CA TRP A 247 9.03 0.29 -26.65
C TRP A 247 10.01 -0.72 -26.09
N ARG A 248 10.55 -0.42 -24.91
CA ARG A 248 11.63 -1.21 -24.32
C ARG A 248 11.11 -2.19 -23.29
N ALA A 249 11.38 -3.48 -23.47
CA ALA A 249 11.04 -4.49 -22.48
C ALA A 249 11.94 -4.39 -21.23
N ILE A 250 11.31 -4.34 -20.05
CA ILE A 250 11.97 -4.51 -18.74
C ILE A 250 11.94 -5.99 -18.31
N GLY A 251 11.25 -6.85 -19.05
CA GLY A 251 11.12 -8.29 -18.75
C GLY A 251 9.94 -8.61 -17.83
N GLY A 252 9.98 -9.80 -17.25
CA GLY A 252 8.95 -10.35 -16.36
C GLY A 252 7.89 -11.19 -17.09
N PHE A 253 7.10 -11.92 -16.31
CA PHE A 253 5.98 -12.73 -16.82
C PHE A 253 4.79 -12.57 -15.87
N PHE A 254 4.02 -11.51 -16.10
CA PHE A 254 2.89 -11.08 -15.28
C PHE A 254 1.55 -11.43 -15.96
N PRO A 255 0.44 -11.43 -15.22
CA PRO A 255 -0.88 -11.52 -15.83
C PRO A 255 -1.03 -10.44 -16.91
N PRO A 256 -1.55 -10.75 -18.11
CA PRO A 256 -1.88 -9.73 -19.10
C PRO A 256 -2.77 -8.66 -18.47
N PHE A 257 -2.60 -7.41 -18.86
CA PHE A 257 -3.29 -6.24 -18.29
C PHE A 257 -2.97 -5.90 -16.82
N ALA A 258 -1.99 -6.58 -16.18
CA ALA A 258 -1.60 -6.26 -14.81
C ALA A 258 -1.20 -4.77 -14.70
N PRO A 259 -1.81 -4.00 -13.77
CA PRO A 259 -1.38 -2.64 -13.51
C PRO A 259 0.07 -2.61 -13.06
N VAL A 260 0.86 -1.74 -13.69
CA VAL A 260 2.22 -1.43 -13.24
C VAL A 260 2.16 -0.16 -12.39
N ALA A 261 2.62 -0.24 -11.15
CA ALA A 261 2.66 0.88 -10.22
C ALA A 261 4.11 1.41 -10.09
N PRO A 262 4.46 2.48 -10.81
CA PRO A 262 5.74 3.16 -10.67
C PRO A 262 5.74 4.14 -9.49
N VAL A 263 6.89 4.29 -8.84
CA VAL A 263 7.15 5.34 -7.86
C VAL A 263 8.54 5.93 -8.12
N ALA A 264 8.63 7.25 -8.20
CA ALA A 264 9.91 7.95 -8.17
C ALA A 264 10.32 8.18 -6.72
N ARG A 265 11.38 7.49 -6.26
CA ARG A 265 11.91 7.71 -4.90
C ARG A 265 12.63 9.06 -4.81
N GLN A 266 13.33 9.39 -5.90
CA GLN A 266 14.17 10.58 -6.12
C GLN A 266 14.23 10.85 -7.64
N PRO A 267 14.66 12.03 -8.10
CA PRO A 267 14.70 12.43 -9.52
C PRO A 267 15.26 11.41 -10.53
N ASP A 268 16.17 10.55 -10.07
CA ASP A 268 16.88 9.57 -10.88
C ASP A 268 16.77 8.16 -10.30
N HIS A 269 15.69 7.84 -9.60
CA HIS A 269 15.43 6.51 -9.06
C HIS A 269 13.95 6.17 -9.16
N LEU A 270 13.63 5.12 -9.92
CA LEU A 270 12.29 4.56 -10.06
C LEU A 270 12.23 3.16 -9.45
N ASP A 271 11.15 2.87 -8.72
CA ASP A 271 10.73 1.51 -8.39
C ASP A 271 9.44 1.19 -9.15
N LEU A 272 9.31 -0.04 -9.63
CA LEU A 272 8.08 -0.60 -10.18
C LEU A 272 7.56 -1.68 -9.25
N PHE A 273 6.24 -1.79 -9.17
CA PHE A 273 5.55 -2.86 -8.46
C PHE A 273 4.47 -3.45 -9.36
N VAL A 274 4.41 -4.79 -9.45
CA VAL A 274 3.42 -5.54 -10.23
C VAL A 274 2.98 -6.76 -9.44
N ARG A 275 1.69 -7.09 -9.47
CA ARG A 275 1.19 -8.36 -8.91
C ARG A 275 1.45 -9.50 -9.90
N GLY A 276 2.18 -10.51 -9.43
CA GLY A 276 2.50 -11.73 -10.18
C GLY A 276 1.32 -12.69 -10.32
N ASN A 277 1.49 -13.67 -11.21
CA ASN A 277 0.58 -14.80 -11.39
C ASN A 277 0.43 -15.65 -10.11
N ASP A 278 1.41 -15.57 -9.22
CA ASP A 278 1.49 -16.21 -7.90
C ASP A 278 0.85 -15.38 -6.77
N ASN A 279 0.21 -14.25 -7.10
CA ASN A 279 -0.32 -13.25 -6.16
C ASN A 279 0.73 -12.55 -5.29
N GLN A 280 2.02 -12.76 -5.56
CA GLN A 280 3.11 -12.04 -4.90
C GLN A 280 3.28 -10.67 -5.57
N ILE A 281 3.69 -9.67 -4.80
CA ILE A 281 4.15 -8.41 -5.39
C ILE A 281 5.60 -8.58 -5.81
N TRP A 282 5.89 -8.24 -7.06
CA TRP A 282 7.23 -8.23 -7.65
C TRP A 282 7.66 -6.80 -7.90
N SER A 283 8.96 -6.57 -7.84
CA SER A 283 9.55 -5.27 -8.07
C SER A 283 10.75 -5.34 -9.00
N SER A 284 10.96 -4.22 -9.68
CA SER A 284 12.18 -3.89 -10.40
C SER A 284 12.47 -2.42 -10.13
N TRP A 285 13.75 -2.06 -10.11
CA TRP A 285 14.18 -0.68 -9.93
C TRP A 285 15.05 -0.22 -11.09
N TRP A 286 15.13 1.09 -11.26
CA TRP A 286 16.07 1.77 -12.14
C TRP A 286 16.69 2.95 -11.41
N HIS A 287 17.96 3.22 -11.69
CA HIS A 287 18.56 4.49 -11.34
C HIS A 287 19.54 4.95 -12.43
N ASN A 288 19.77 6.25 -12.50
CA ASN A 288 20.63 6.82 -13.53
C ASN A 288 22.05 6.20 -13.51
N GLY A 289 22.57 5.87 -14.68
CA GLY A 289 23.83 5.15 -14.87
C GLY A 289 23.72 3.63 -14.78
N ASN A 290 22.55 3.09 -14.42
CA ASN A 290 22.28 1.67 -14.42
C ASN A 290 21.13 1.30 -15.33
N GLU A 291 21.10 0.02 -15.63
CA GLU A 291 20.01 -0.59 -16.35
C GLU A 291 18.86 -0.96 -15.42
N TRP A 292 17.64 -1.12 -15.95
CA TRP A 292 16.54 -1.70 -15.18
C TRP A 292 16.94 -3.06 -14.60
N SER A 293 16.71 -3.24 -13.30
CA SER A 293 17.08 -4.47 -12.59
C SER A 293 16.34 -5.70 -13.10
N GLY A 294 15.17 -5.52 -13.70
CA GLY A 294 14.29 -6.59 -14.15
C GLY A 294 14.67 -7.18 -15.51
N ILE A 295 15.61 -6.57 -16.24
CA ILE A 295 16.03 -7.07 -17.55
C ILE A 295 16.55 -8.51 -17.44
N ASN A 296 16.29 -9.29 -18.49
CA ASN A 296 16.48 -10.75 -18.52
C ASN A 296 15.64 -11.46 -17.46
N ASP A 297 14.44 -10.95 -17.20
CA ASP A 297 13.44 -11.52 -16.29
C ASP A 297 13.90 -11.61 -14.82
N ASN A 298 14.82 -10.72 -14.41
CA ASN A 298 15.38 -10.62 -13.06
C ASN A 298 14.55 -9.77 -12.09
N TRP A 299 13.23 -9.83 -12.21
CA TRP A 299 12.33 -9.21 -11.23
C TRP A 299 12.48 -9.93 -9.89
N PHE A 300 12.39 -9.19 -8.78
CA PHE A 300 12.52 -9.77 -7.44
C PHE A 300 11.21 -9.66 -6.66
N PRO A 301 10.85 -10.65 -5.84
CA PRO A 301 9.65 -10.58 -5.04
C PRO A 301 9.85 -9.56 -3.92
N VAL A 302 8.86 -8.69 -3.70
CA VAL A 302 8.81 -7.80 -2.53
C VAL A 302 8.35 -8.64 -1.34
N PRO A 303 9.19 -8.91 -0.34
CA PRO A 303 8.76 -9.67 0.83
C PRO A 303 7.57 -8.95 1.47
N PRO A 304 6.45 -9.62 1.75
CA PRO A 304 5.35 -8.96 2.42
C PRO A 304 5.83 -8.52 3.80
N SER A 305 5.71 -7.23 4.08
CA SER A 305 5.83 -6.68 5.41
C SER A 305 4.58 -7.06 6.20
N ILE A 306 4.71 -8.05 7.08
CA ILE A 306 3.61 -8.56 7.89
C ILE A 306 3.87 -8.18 9.34
N ARG A 307 2.92 -7.51 9.97
CA ARG A 307 2.86 -7.30 11.42
C ARG A 307 1.48 -7.70 11.89
N LEU A 308 1.42 -8.71 12.75
CA LEU A 308 0.19 -9.18 13.36
C LEU A 308 -0.35 -8.11 14.31
N ASN A 309 -1.67 -7.98 14.41
CA ASN A 309 -2.32 -7.17 15.44
C ASN A 309 -2.25 -7.88 16.80
N PHE A 310 -1.02 -8.08 17.27
CA PHE A 310 -0.67 -8.67 18.55
C PHE A 310 -0.32 -7.55 19.52
N ASN A 311 -0.79 -7.66 20.76
CA ASN A 311 -0.49 -6.70 21.80
C ASN A 311 0.03 -7.46 23.03
N MET A 312 1.32 -7.28 23.33
CA MET A 312 1.95 -7.84 24.52
C MET A 312 1.46 -7.14 25.79
N GLU A 313 1.13 -7.92 26.81
CA GLU A 313 1.03 -7.40 28.16
C GLU A 313 2.41 -7.23 28.80
N MET A 314 2.60 -6.12 29.52
CA MET A 314 3.77 -5.99 30.37
C MET A 314 3.78 -7.08 31.44
N GLN A 315 4.95 -7.66 31.70
CA GLN A 315 5.08 -8.67 32.76
C GLN A 315 4.82 -8.05 34.13
N THR A 316 3.98 -8.69 34.94
CA THR A 316 3.59 -8.16 36.25
C THR A 316 4.60 -8.46 37.36
N GLN A 317 5.52 -9.41 37.14
CA GLN A 317 6.59 -9.77 38.08
C GLN A 317 7.91 -9.92 37.34
N SER A 318 9.04 -9.84 38.06
CA SER A 318 10.37 -9.81 37.46
C SER A 318 10.75 -11.09 36.71
N ASN A 319 10.21 -12.26 37.09
CA ASN A 319 10.47 -13.53 36.42
C ASN A 319 9.30 -14.04 35.56
N TRP A 320 8.32 -13.19 35.21
CA TRP A 320 7.05 -13.63 34.58
C TRP A 320 6.93 -13.35 33.07
N CYS A 321 8.04 -13.16 32.36
CA CYS A 321 8.02 -13.01 30.90
C CYS A 321 7.29 -14.16 30.18
N TRP A 322 7.46 -15.40 30.64
CA TRP A 322 6.76 -16.58 30.10
C TRP A 322 5.24 -16.52 30.30
N ALA A 323 4.78 -16.01 31.46
CA ALA A 323 3.36 -15.87 31.76
C ALA A 323 2.74 -14.71 30.95
N ALA A 324 3.45 -13.59 30.82
CA ALA A 324 3.06 -12.44 30.01
C ALA A 324 2.91 -12.80 28.53
N VAL A 325 3.91 -13.49 27.95
CA VAL A 325 3.84 -13.99 26.57
C VAL A 325 2.66 -14.94 26.40
N SER A 326 2.50 -15.92 27.30
CA SER A 326 1.43 -16.92 27.17
C SER A 326 0.03 -16.31 27.27
N LYS A 327 -0.17 -15.37 28.21
CA LYS A 327 -1.43 -14.61 28.30
C LYS A 327 -1.68 -13.84 27.01
N SER A 328 -0.66 -13.12 26.52
CA SER A 328 -0.80 -12.27 25.33
C SER A 328 -1.12 -13.10 24.08
N VAL A 329 -0.51 -14.28 23.94
CA VAL A 329 -0.86 -15.25 22.89
C VAL A 329 -2.29 -15.76 23.05
N ALA A 330 -2.72 -16.10 24.27
CA ALA A 330 -4.10 -16.51 24.52
C ALA A 330 -5.11 -15.41 24.14
N ALA A 331 -4.83 -14.15 24.50
CA ALA A 331 -5.68 -13.02 24.15
C ALA A 331 -5.69 -12.70 22.65
N TYR A 332 -4.61 -13.02 21.93
CA TYR A 332 -4.54 -12.86 20.48
C TYR A 332 -5.46 -13.85 19.75
N TYR A 333 -5.46 -15.12 20.16
CA TYR A 333 -6.32 -16.15 19.56
C TYR A 333 -7.76 -16.15 20.10
N ASP A 334 -7.94 -15.79 21.37
CA ASP A 334 -9.22 -15.66 22.04
C ASP A 334 -9.28 -14.33 22.83
N PRO A 335 -9.77 -13.24 22.21
CA PRO A 335 -9.92 -11.95 22.90
C PRO A 335 -10.81 -11.98 24.15
N ALA A 336 -11.63 -13.02 24.32
CA ALA A 336 -12.49 -13.21 25.50
C ALA A 336 -11.81 -14.04 26.61
N THR A 337 -10.53 -14.40 26.45
CA THR A 337 -9.83 -15.25 27.40
C THR A 337 -9.82 -14.66 28.81
N THR A 338 -10.03 -15.52 29.81
CA THR A 338 -9.97 -15.15 31.23
C THR A 338 -8.62 -15.45 31.87
N TRP A 339 -7.65 -15.93 31.08
CA TRP A 339 -6.30 -16.18 31.59
C TRP A 339 -5.66 -14.88 32.08
N THR A 340 -5.11 -14.94 33.29
CA THR A 340 -4.26 -13.90 33.86
C THR A 340 -2.84 -14.43 34.03
N GLN A 341 -1.83 -13.55 34.02
CA GLN A 341 -0.44 -13.97 34.26
C GLN A 341 -0.29 -14.74 35.58
N CYS A 342 -1.01 -14.33 36.63
CA CYS A 342 -0.98 -15.01 37.92
C CYS A 342 -1.64 -16.39 37.91
N SER A 343 -2.76 -16.58 37.19
CA SER A 343 -3.41 -17.89 37.08
C SER A 343 -2.56 -18.89 36.28
N ILE A 344 -1.84 -18.38 35.27
CA ILE A 344 -0.82 -19.16 34.54
C ILE A 344 0.31 -19.52 35.51
N ALA A 345 0.74 -18.59 36.36
CA ALA A 345 1.77 -18.82 37.35
C ALA A 345 1.39 -19.85 38.42
N ASP A 346 0.18 -19.78 38.96
CA ASP A 346 -0.37 -20.78 39.89
C ASP A 346 -0.28 -22.18 39.28
N GLY A 347 -0.75 -22.34 38.04
CA GLY A 347 -0.70 -23.61 37.35
C GLY A 347 0.72 -24.12 37.10
N GLU A 348 1.61 -23.27 36.60
CA GLU A 348 3.01 -23.63 36.28
C GLU A 348 3.82 -23.97 37.52
N LYS A 349 3.57 -23.27 38.64
CA LYS A 349 4.32 -23.43 39.90
C LYS A 349 3.65 -24.37 40.90
N SER A 350 2.53 -24.99 40.51
CA SER A 350 1.70 -25.81 41.38
C SER A 350 1.35 -25.07 42.69
N GLN A 351 1.02 -23.78 42.56
CA GLN A 351 0.59 -22.89 43.64
C GLN A 351 -0.90 -22.57 43.49
N THR A 352 -1.48 -21.94 44.51
CA THR A 352 -2.85 -21.40 44.48
C THR A 352 -2.92 -19.97 45.00
N THR A 353 -1.75 -19.35 45.20
CA THR A 353 -1.59 -18.07 45.91
C THR A 353 -0.90 -17.02 45.06
N CYS A 354 -0.49 -17.31 43.82
CA CYS A 354 0.23 -16.37 42.97
C CYS A 354 -0.64 -15.20 42.51
N CYS A 355 -1.96 -15.37 42.45
CA CYS A 355 -2.88 -14.24 42.26
C CYS A 355 -3.06 -13.36 43.49
N THR A 356 -2.75 -13.87 44.68
CA THR A 356 -2.80 -13.10 45.94
C THR A 356 -1.45 -12.43 46.22
N ASP A 357 -0.35 -13.17 46.08
CA ASP A 357 1.03 -12.70 46.24
C ASP A 357 1.93 -13.32 45.17
N GLY A 358 1.91 -12.69 43.99
CA GLY A 358 2.75 -13.08 42.87
C GLY A 358 4.24 -12.79 43.08
N SER A 359 4.59 -11.96 44.08
CA SER A 359 5.97 -11.54 44.36
C SER A 359 6.75 -12.55 45.21
N SER A 360 6.04 -13.46 45.88
CA SER A 360 6.62 -14.54 46.68
C SER A 360 7.61 -15.38 45.87
N SER A 361 8.65 -15.91 46.53
CA SER A 361 9.68 -16.71 45.87
C SER A 361 9.15 -18.01 45.23
N ALA A 362 8.02 -18.53 45.72
CA ALA A 362 7.34 -19.68 45.13
C ALA A 362 6.68 -19.34 43.78
N CYS A 363 6.22 -18.11 43.62
CA CYS A 363 5.48 -17.63 42.45
C CYS A 363 6.37 -16.88 41.45
N ASN A 364 7.18 -15.93 41.92
CA ASN A 364 8.09 -15.13 41.11
C ASN A 364 9.38 -15.88 40.76
N ALA A 365 9.23 -17.04 40.11
CA ALA A 365 10.32 -17.92 39.73
C ALA A 365 10.33 -18.18 38.21
N TYR A 366 11.50 -18.54 37.68
CA TYR A 366 11.68 -18.85 36.26
C TYR A 366 10.73 -19.97 35.81
N GLY A 367 10.01 -19.76 34.71
CA GLY A 367 9.12 -20.74 34.07
C GLY A 367 9.52 -21.02 32.63
N THR A 368 8.80 -21.95 31.99
CA THR A 368 9.09 -22.42 30.64
C THR A 368 7.95 -22.09 29.70
N LEU A 369 8.27 -21.51 28.54
CA LEU A 369 7.24 -21.01 27.64
C LEU A 369 6.43 -22.13 26.97
N ASP A 370 7.03 -23.31 26.74
CA ASP A 370 6.33 -24.49 26.23
C ASP A 370 5.25 -24.97 27.20
N THR A 371 5.56 -25.09 28.50
CA THR A 371 4.56 -25.52 29.49
C THR A 371 3.45 -24.49 29.64
N SER A 372 3.77 -23.19 29.68
CA SER A 372 2.77 -22.14 29.85
C SER A 372 1.91 -21.92 28.59
N LEU A 373 2.47 -22.03 27.39
CA LEU A 373 1.69 -22.02 26.13
C LEU A 373 0.81 -23.27 26.01
N THR A 374 1.29 -24.43 26.45
CA THR A 374 0.48 -25.65 26.52
C THR A 374 -0.70 -25.46 27.46
N ARG A 375 -0.47 -24.84 28.62
CA ARG A 375 -1.49 -24.57 29.63
C ARG A 375 -2.62 -23.68 29.10
N VAL A 376 -2.28 -22.65 28.33
CA VAL A 376 -3.30 -21.78 27.70
C VAL A 376 -3.86 -22.35 26.40
N GLY A 377 -3.38 -23.53 25.95
CA GLY A 377 -3.92 -24.25 24.79
C GLY A 377 -3.34 -23.86 23.43
N HIS A 378 -2.33 -22.99 23.40
CA HIS A 378 -1.80 -22.35 22.19
C HIS A 378 -0.36 -22.74 21.84
N LEU A 379 0.19 -23.80 22.43
CA LEU A 379 1.44 -24.41 21.93
C LEU A 379 1.12 -25.42 20.82
N ASP A 380 1.74 -25.23 19.65
CA ASP A 380 1.83 -26.26 18.62
C ASP A 380 3.00 -27.19 18.92
N HIS A 381 4.23 -26.65 18.90
CA HIS A 381 5.45 -27.34 19.29
C HIS A 381 6.57 -26.34 19.62
N ALA A 382 7.66 -26.83 20.22
CA ALA A 382 8.86 -26.05 20.51
C ALA A 382 10.08 -26.66 19.82
N VAL A 383 10.99 -25.79 19.36
CA VAL A 383 12.25 -26.17 18.70
C VAL A 383 13.42 -25.53 19.46
N GLY A 384 14.43 -26.34 19.76
CA GLY A 384 15.72 -25.85 20.24
C GLY A 384 16.50 -25.23 19.07
N GLY A 385 16.66 -23.91 19.09
CA GLY A 385 17.37 -23.14 18.08
C GLY A 385 16.55 -22.00 17.48
N THR A 386 17.22 -21.25 16.60
CA THR A 386 16.60 -20.26 15.72
C THR A 386 15.98 -20.94 14.51
N VAL A 387 15.02 -20.27 13.87
CA VAL A 387 14.46 -20.70 12.58
C VAL A 387 14.93 -19.79 11.44
N THR A 388 14.66 -20.20 10.21
CA THR A 388 14.96 -19.41 9.00
C THR A 388 13.97 -18.25 8.86
N ASN A 389 14.38 -17.16 8.20
CA ASN A 389 13.45 -16.06 7.89
C ASN A 389 12.24 -16.54 7.08
N ALA A 390 12.43 -17.48 6.16
CA ALA A 390 11.34 -18.09 5.39
C ALA A 390 10.29 -18.77 6.29
N GLU A 391 10.72 -19.47 7.34
CA GLU A 391 9.81 -20.08 8.33
C GLU A 391 9.09 -19.01 9.17
N VAL A 392 9.78 -17.96 9.61
CA VAL A 392 9.14 -16.83 10.31
C VAL A 392 8.06 -16.20 9.43
N VAL A 393 8.39 -15.88 8.18
CA VAL A 393 7.45 -15.31 7.20
C VAL A 393 6.26 -16.24 6.99
N ALA A 394 6.45 -17.55 6.91
CA ALA A 394 5.36 -18.52 6.75
C ALA A 394 4.39 -18.51 7.95
N GLN A 395 4.91 -18.38 9.18
CA GLN A 395 4.08 -18.25 10.39
C GLN A 395 3.32 -16.93 10.41
N MET A 396 3.99 -15.82 10.09
CA MET A 396 3.34 -14.51 10.02
C MET A 396 2.21 -14.49 8.97
N ARG A 397 2.43 -15.09 7.78
CA ARG A 397 1.39 -15.26 6.75
C ARG A 397 0.19 -16.07 7.23
N SER A 398 0.42 -16.99 8.15
CA SER A 398 -0.62 -17.84 8.73
C SER A 398 -1.32 -17.20 9.93
N GLY A 399 -1.00 -15.94 10.27
CA GLY A 399 -1.54 -15.27 11.44
C GLY A 399 -1.05 -15.86 12.76
N ARG A 400 0.15 -16.45 12.78
CA ARG A 400 0.67 -17.17 13.96
C ARG A 400 1.89 -16.45 14.54
N PRO A 401 1.78 -15.76 15.69
CA PRO A 401 2.94 -15.21 16.37
C PRO A 401 3.88 -16.32 16.84
N LEU A 402 5.19 -16.05 16.84
CA LEU A 402 6.20 -17.00 17.31
C LEU A 402 6.75 -16.57 18.66
N GLY A 403 6.68 -17.43 19.66
CA GLY A 403 7.42 -17.22 20.91
C GLY A 403 8.91 -17.45 20.67
N ALA A 404 9.77 -16.66 21.32
CA ALA A 404 11.21 -16.80 21.24
C ALA A 404 11.86 -16.68 22.62
N ARG A 405 12.83 -17.56 22.91
CA ARG A 405 13.68 -17.45 24.09
C ARG A 405 14.99 -16.76 23.74
N THR A 406 15.26 -15.63 24.38
CA THR A 406 16.55 -14.93 24.30
C THR A 406 17.37 -15.23 25.57
N ALA A 407 18.54 -15.83 25.41
CA ALA A 407 19.46 -16.12 26.51
C ALA A 407 20.47 -14.98 26.66
N TRP A 408 20.67 -14.48 27.89
CA TRP A 408 21.59 -13.39 28.16
C TRP A 408 23.01 -13.90 28.40
N SER A 409 24.02 -13.14 27.96
CA SER A 409 25.43 -13.47 28.21
C SER A 409 25.79 -13.56 29.70
N GLY A 410 25.11 -12.77 30.55
CA GLY A 410 25.26 -12.77 32.01
C GLY A 410 24.50 -13.88 32.74
N GLY A 411 23.81 -14.76 32.01
CA GLY A 411 22.95 -15.80 32.57
C GLY A 411 21.47 -15.39 32.67
N GLY A 412 20.59 -16.39 32.78
CA GLY A 412 19.15 -16.20 32.67
C GLY A 412 18.65 -16.14 31.23
N ALA A 413 17.35 -15.95 31.07
CA ALA A 413 16.72 -15.82 29.76
C ALA A 413 15.44 -15.00 29.85
N HIS A 414 15.00 -14.51 28.69
CA HIS A 414 13.79 -13.73 28.51
C HIS A 414 12.96 -14.32 27.39
N PHE A 415 11.63 -14.15 27.48
CA PHE A 415 10.70 -14.61 26.48
C PHE A 415 10.03 -13.40 25.82
N VAL A 416 10.06 -13.38 24.50
CA VAL A 416 9.46 -12.34 23.66
C VAL A 416 8.65 -12.99 22.55
N THR A 417 7.88 -12.20 21.80
CA THR A 417 7.12 -12.69 20.65
C THR A 417 7.56 -12.01 19.37
N ILE A 418 7.91 -12.79 18.35
CA ILE A 418 8.04 -12.30 16.98
C ILE A 418 6.62 -12.20 16.42
N ILE A 419 6.21 -10.97 16.14
CA ILE A 419 4.86 -10.61 15.67
C ILE A 419 4.87 -10.11 14.24
N GLY A 420 6.02 -10.06 13.58
CA GLY A 420 6.12 -9.65 12.19
C GLY A 420 7.47 -9.89 11.56
N SER A 421 7.48 -9.87 10.23
CA SER A 421 8.67 -9.89 9.39
C SER A 421 8.51 -8.86 8.27
N PHE A 422 9.58 -8.11 7.98
CA PHE A 422 9.58 -7.03 7.01
C PHE A 422 10.67 -7.20 5.96
N ALA A 423 10.52 -6.48 4.85
CA ALA A 423 11.58 -6.33 3.87
C ALA A 423 12.89 -5.85 4.52
N GLY A 424 14.03 -6.37 4.05
CA GLY A 424 15.36 -6.08 4.63
C GLY A 424 15.72 -6.97 5.82
N ASP A 425 15.13 -8.17 5.92
CA ASP A 425 15.37 -9.15 6.98
C ASP A 425 15.21 -8.53 8.38
N MET A 426 14.06 -7.91 8.63
CA MET A 426 13.71 -7.35 9.93
C MET A 426 12.57 -8.12 10.59
N TYR A 427 12.61 -8.22 11.91
CA TYR A 427 11.56 -8.78 12.75
C TYR A 427 10.91 -7.70 13.60
N ALA A 428 9.58 -7.73 13.68
CA ALA A 428 8.84 -7.04 14.73
C ALA A 428 8.79 -7.91 15.96
N ILE A 429 9.30 -7.39 17.07
CA ILE A 429 9.29 -8.05 18.37
C ILE A 429 8.34 -7.27 19.26
N ASP A 430 7.48 -7.97 19.98
CA ASP A 430 6.72 -7.41 21.11
C ASP A 430 7.23 -8.06 22.40
N ASP A 431 7.78 -7.24 23.28
CA ASP A 431 8.53 -7.63 24.47
C ASP A 431 7.76 -7.22 25.73
N PRO A 432 7.51 -8.14 26.69
CA PRO A 432 6.77 -7.82 27.92
C PRO A 432 7.49 -6.87 28.88
N ILE A 433 8.73 -6.44 28.58
CA ILE A 433 9.47 -5.42 29.32
C ILE A 433 9.61 -4.15 28.48
N SER A 434 10.12 -4.28 27.24
CA SER A 434 10.50 -3.11 26.42
C SER A 434 9.45 -2.66 25.40
N GLY A 435 8.38 -3.46 25.20
CA GLY A 435 7.32 -3.19 24.23
C GLY A 435 7.72 -3.53 22.80
N LYS A 436 7.01 -2.93 21.84
CA LYS A 436 7.23 -3.16 20.40
C LYS A 436 8.55 -2.57 19.94
N SER A 437 9.32 -3.36 19.19
CA SER A 437 10.55 -2.93 18.54
C SER A 437 10.72 -3.60 17.17
N ASP A 438 11.43 -2.93 16.27
CA ASP A 438 11.83 -3.48 14.98
C ASP A 438 13.35 -3.68 14.97
N VAL A 439 13.78 -4.92 14.75
CA VAL A 439 15.19 -5.31 14.82
C VAL A 439 15.56 -6.11 13.58
N THR A 440 16.82 -6.05 13.15
CA THR A 440 17.28 -6.93 12.07
C THR A 440 17.32 -8.39 12.56
N GLU A 441 17.11 -9.33 11.64
CA GLU A 441 17.22 -10.77 11.90
C GLU A 441 18.57 -11.10 12.53
N ALA A 442 19.66 -10.53 11.99
CA ALA A 442 21.01 -10.74 12.47
C ALA A 442 21.18 -10.27 13.93
N ALA A 443 20.66 -9.07 14.25
CA ALA A 443 20.70 -8.54 15.60
C ALA A 443 19.82 -9.36 16.55
N PHE A 444 18.61 -9.76 16.14
CA PHE A 444 17.74 -10.57 16.99
C PHE A 444 18.35 -11.94 17.31
N LYS A 445 19.02 -12.57 16.33
CA LYS A 445 19.64 -13.88 16.51
C LYS A 445 20.77 -13.87 17.53
N THR A 446 21.58 -12.81 17.59
CA THR A 446 22.86 -12.84 18.34
C THR A 446 23.06 -11.72 19.37
N ALA A 447 22.32 -10.62 19.27
CA ALA A 447 22.56 -9.41 20.05
C ALA A 447 21.26 -8.64 20.38
N TYR A 448 20.15 -9.33 20.61
CA TYR A 448 18.89 -8.70 21.00
C TYR A 448 19.10 -7.90 22.29
N LEU A 449 18.72 -6.61 22.30
CA LEU A 449 19.02 -5.68 23.40
C LEU A 449 20.48 -5.76 23.88
N ASN A 450 21.43 -5.79 22.92
CA ASN A 450 22.88 -5.80 23.08
C ASN A 450 23.52 -7.12 23.58
N SER A 451 22.76 -8.09 24.09
CA SER A 451 23.37 -9.30 24.68
C SER A 451 22.55 -10.59 24.57
N GLY A 452 21.31 -10.51 24.11
CA GLY A 452 20.38 -11.64 24.02
C GLY A 452 20.63 -12.47 22.76
N THR A 453 20.84 -13.77 22.94
CA THR A 453 20.94 -14.73 21.83
C THR A 453 19.65 -15.53 21.72
N TRP A 454 19.05 -15.60 20.54
CA TRP A 454 17.86 -16.41 20.31
C TRP A 454 18.23 -17.91 20.34
N THR A 455 17.65 -18.65 21.29
CA THR A 455 18.03 -20.05 21.56
C THR A 455 16.91 -21.06 21.36
N HIS A 456 15.64 -20.66 21.44
CA HIS A 456 14.49 -21.56 21.27
C HIS A 456 13.35 -20.83 20.58
N THR A 457 12.59 -21.56 19.77
CA THR A 457 11.42 -21.07 19.03
C THR A 457 10.19 -21.85 19.47
N TYR A 458 9.08 -21.14 19.68
CA TYR A 458 7.81 -21.72 20.14
C TYR A 458 6.73 -21.38 19.12
N TYR A 459 6.27 -22.42 18.42
CA TYR A 459 5.21 -22.31 17.43
C TYR A 459 3.85 -22.29 18.13
N THR A 460 3.00 -21.35 17.73
CA THR A 460 1.66 -21.20 18.31
C THR A 460 0.57 -21.72 17.36
N ARG A 461 -0.63 -22.02 17.91
CA ARG A 461 -1.77 -22.51 17.14
C ARG A 461 -3.12 -22.11 17.71
#